data_AF-A0A5F8GFK6-F1
#
_entry.id   AF-A0A5F8GFK6-F1
#
_cell.length_a   1.000
_cell.length_b   1.000
_cell.length_c   1.000
_cell.angle_alpha   90.00
_cell.angle_beta   90.00
_cell.angle_gamma   90.00
#
_symmetry.space_group_name_H-M   'P 1'
#
loop_
_entity.id
_entity.type
_entity.pdbx_description
1 polymer ?
#
loop_
_entity_poly.entity_id
_entity_poly.type
_entity_poly.pdbx_seq_one_letter_code
_entity_poly.pdbx_strand_id
1 'polypeptide(L)'
;MAEARAGARPAFSRGVSTVGDGGRRMLGVWGMEQEHQEALKKNRVVLAKQLLLSELLEHLLEKDIITLEMRELIQAKVGSFSQNVEFLNLLPKRGPHAFEAFCDALRETKQGHLEDLLHRTLYSFQNLRPPLGCDYDSSFPLPVCDSCPPHKQLRLSVETMEHSLDNGDGPPSLQVKPCTPEFYQTHQHLAYRLQSRPRGLAMVLSNVHFNGEKDLEFRSGGDVDHSSLVTLFKLLDYDVHVLRDQTAQKMQENLQRFAQLSAHQSTDSCMVALLSHGIEGGIYGVDGKLLQLQEVFRLFDNANCPNLQNKPKMFFIQACRGGAIGSHGHPLLFTAATAFLTL
;
A
#
# COMPACT_ATOMS: atom_id res chain seq x y z
N MET A 1 38.42 -67.54 -26.62
CA MET A 1 38.69 -66.48 -25.63
C MET A 1 37.33 -66.14 -25.01
N ALA A 2 36.99 -66.59 -23.80
CA ALA A 2 37.54 -66.20 -22.49
C ALA A 2 37.14 -64.73 -22.15
N GLU A 3 36.49 -64.36 -21.04
CA GLU A 3 35.88 -64.99 -19.82
C GLU A 3 34.70 -64.05 -19.39
N ALA A 4 33.54 -64.44 -18.84
CA ALA A 4 33.20 -65.15 -17.59
C ALA A 4 33.43 -64.38 -16.26
N ARG A 5 32.36 -63.80 -15.67
CA ARG A 5 32.01 -63.60 -14.21
C ARG A 5 30.83 -62.60 -14.10
N ALA A 6 29.69 -62.78 -13.42
CA ALA A 6 29.16 -63.63 -12.34
C ALA A 6 29.17 -63.01 -10.91
N GLY A 7 27.97 -62.90 -10.31
CA GLY A 7 27.69 -62.53 -8.89
C GLY A 7 27.34 -61.05 -8.65
N ALA A 8 26.44 -60.66 -7.73
CA ALA A 8 25.46 -61.43 -6.94
C ALA A 8 24.32 -60.51 -6.40
N ARG A 9 23.15 -61.10 -6.09
CA ARG A 9 22.08 -60.55 -5.20
C ARG A 9 22.35 -61.03 -3.76
N PRO A 10 21.88 -60.39 -2.66
CA PRO A 10 20.45 -60.25 -2.32
C PRO A 10 20.02 -59.01 -1.49
N ALA A 11 18.75 -58.97 -1.08
CA ALA A 11 18.18 -58.04 -0.11
C ALA A 11 17.96 -58.72 1.26
N PHE A 12 17.87 -57.98 2.38
CA PHE A 12 16.86 -58.15 3.47
C PHE A 12 16.99 -57.12 4.65
N SER A 13 15.94 -56.30 4.83
CA SER A 13 15.28 -55.86 6.09
C SER A 13 15.95 -55.14 7.30
N ARG A 14 15.11 -54.31 7.97
CA ARG A 14 15.18 -53.70 9.34
C ARG A 14 16.23 -52.58 9.55
N GLY A 15 15.99 -51.50 10.32
CA GLY A 15 14.78 -51.01 11.04
C GLY A 15 15.15 -50.17 12.28
N VAL A 16 14.25 -49.28 12.74
CA VAL A 16 14.26 -48.51 14.03
C VAL A 16 14.99 -47.13 14.09
N SER A 17 14.18 -46.06 13.99
CA SER A 17 13.95 -44.93 14.92
C SER A 17 15.02 -43.96 15.49
N THR A 18 14.51 -42.75 15.78
CA THR A 18 14.88 -41.68 16.75
C THR A 18 15.98 -40.61 16.48
N VAL A 19 15.49 -39.38 16.25
CA VAL A 19 15.77 -38.08 16.92
C VAL A 19 17.21 -37.53 17.06
N GLY A 20 17.37 -36.24 16.73
CA GLY A 20 18.53 -35.37 16.98
C GLY A 20 18.72 -34.38 15.82
N ASP A 21 17.91 -33.32 15.75
CA ASP A 21 18.23 -31.95 16.21
C ASP A 21 19.62 -31.42 15.78
N GLY A 22 19.62 -30.21 15.20
CA GLY A 22 20.72 -29.63 14.46
C GLY A 22 20.30 -28.33 13.77
N GLY A 23 19.84 -27.36 14.57
CA GLY A 23 19.17 -26.15 14.10
C GLY A 23 19.90 -25.38 12.97
N ARG A 24 19.27 -25.33 11.78
CA ARG A 24 19.59 -24.32 10.77
C ARG A 24 19.03 -22.97 11.23
N ARG A 25 19.93 -22.01 11.44
CA ARG A 25 19.59 -20.61 11.76
C ARG A 25 18.68 -20.04 10.67
N MET A 26 17.50 -19.57 11.06
CA MET A 26 16.63 -18.75 10.22
C MET A 26 17.26 -17.35 10.05
N LEU A 27 18.15 -17.20 9.08
CA LEU A 27 18.37 -15.91 8.42
C LEU A 27 17.35 -15.81 7.26
N GLY A 28 16.60 -14.73 7.09
CA GLY A 28 16.46 -13.57 7.96
C GLY A 28 15.34 -12.67 7.43
N VAL A 29 14.73 -11.87 8.31
CA VAL A 29 13.74 -10.87 7.90
C VAL A 29 14.48 -9.72 7.22
N TRP A 30 14.52 -9.72 5.88
CA TRP A 30 15.21 -8.70 5.08
C TRP A 30 14.38 -7.40 5.02
N GLY A 31 14.42 -6.62 6.09
CA GLY A 31 13.77 -5.32 6.16
C GLY A 31 13.98 -4.61 7.49
N MET A 32 13.68 -3.31 7.52
CA MET A 32 13.57 -2.53 8.76
C MET A 32 12.40 -3.05 9.62
N GLU A 33 12.50 -2.97 10.95
CA GLU A 33 11.43 -3.38 11.86
C GLU A 33 10.12 -2.59 11.64
N GLN A 34 8.97 -3.25 11.81
CA GLN A 34 7.66 -2.68 11.45
C GLN A 34 7.32 -1.38 12.19
N GLU A 35 7.73 -1.26 13.46
CA GLU A 35 7.49 -0.06 14.28
C GLU A 35 8.29 1.15 13.76
N HIS A 36 9.54 0.90 13.36
CA HIS A 36 10.40 1.87 12.69
C HIS A 36 9.84 2.30 11.33
N GLN A 37 9.31 1.36 10.53
CA GLN A 37 8.65 1.69 9.25
C GLN A 37 7.41 2.57 9.45
N GLU A 38 6.55 2.26 10.41
CA GLU A 38 5.35 3.06 10.70
C GLU A 38 5.69 4.43 11.32
N ALA A 39 6.77 4.53 12.11
CA ALA A 39 7.28 5.82 12.59
C ALA A 39 7.76 6.72 11.44
N LEU A 40 8.52 6.18 10.48
CA LEU A 40 8.93 6.91 9.26
C LEU A 40 7.72 7.30 8.41
N LYS A 41 6.73 6.41 8.25
CA LYS A 41 5.52 6.64 7.45
C LYS A 41 4.64 7.75 8.03
N LYS A 42 4.42 7.77 9.36
CA LYS A 42 3.66 8.84 10.03
C LYS A 42 4.34 10.21 9.92
N ASN A 43 5.67 10.25 10.01
CA ASN A 43 6.43 11.51 9.97
C ASN A 43 6.90 11.92 8.56
N ARG A 44 6.56 11.14 7.54
CA ARG A 44 7.11 11.23 6.17
C ARG A 44 7.08 12.64 5.57
N VAL A 45 5.98 13.38 5.76
CA VAL A 45 5.81 14.73 5.20
C VAL A 45 6.71 15.76 5.91
N VAL A 46 6.94 15.60 7.21
CA VAL A 46 7.82 16.47 7.99
C VAL A 46 9.28 16.19 7.64
N LEU A 47 9.67 14.91 7.66
CA LEU A 47 11.00 14.45 7.25
C LEU A 47 11.32 14.93 5.82
N ALA A 48 10.44 14.70 4.85
CA ALA A 48 10.68 15.11 3.46
C ALA A 48 10.92 16.64 3.29
N LYS A 49 10.36 17.47 4.18
CA LYS A 49 10.54 18.94 4.15
C LYS A 49 11.75 19.44 4.92
N GLN A 50 12.14 18.78 6.00
CA GLN A 50 13.13 19.28 6.98
C GLN A 50 14.48 18.57 6.89
N LEU A 51 14.55 17.39 6.28
CA LEU A 51 15.79 16.60 6.15
C LEU A 51 16.80 17.30 5.23
N LEU A 52 18.02 17.49 5.74
CA LEU A 52 19.22 17.85 5.00
C LEU A 52 19.96 16.58 4.62
N LEU A 53 19.80 16.17 3.36
CA LEU A 53 20.19 14.84 2.89
C LEU A 53 21.65 14.74 2.45
N SER A 54 22.29 15.83 2.00
CA SER A 54 23.66 15.81 1.50
C SER A 54 24.66 15.25 2.50
N GLU A 55 24.66 15.80 3.72
CA GLU A 55 25.55 15.37 4.82
C GLU A 55 25.14 14.01 5.37
N LEU A 56 23.82 13.74 5.43
CA LEU A 56 23.27 12.49 5.97
C LEU A 56 23.58 11.27 5.08
N LEU A 57 23.65 11.45 3.76
CA LEU A 57 24.09 10.39 2.84
C LEU A 57 25.56 10.01 3.03
N GLU A 58 26.41 10.85 3.61
CA GLU A 58 27.84 10.54 3.80
C GLU A 58 28.03 9.55 4.95
N HIS A 59 27.46 9.87 6.10
CA HIS A 59 27.40 8.99 7.27
C HIS A 59 26.69 7.65 6.96
N LEU A 60 25.66 7.64 6.11
CA LEU A 60 24.95 6.42 5.71
C LEU A 60 25.62 5.61 4.58
N LEU A 61 26.55 6.20 3.82
CA LEU A 61 27.48 5.42 2.98
C LEU A 61 28.53 4.74 3.86
N GLU A 62 29.10 5.45 4.84
CA GLU A 62 30.14 4.92 5.72
C GLU A 62 29.64 3.75 6.59
N LYS A 63 28.35 3.77 6.98
CA LYS A 63 27.69 2.67 7.70
C LYS A 63 27.12 1.56 6.79
N ASP A 64 27.46 1.54 5.49
CA ASP A 64 26.98 0.56 4.47
C ASP A 64 25.43 0.43 4.34
N ILE A 65 24.66 1.38 4.88
CA ILE A 65 23.19 1.40 4.80
C ILE A 65 22.71 1.82 3.42
N ILE A 66 23.50 2.64 2.73
CA ILE A 66 23.26 3.17 1.39
C ILE A 66 24.44 2.78 0.50
N THR A 67 24.17 2.45 -0.77
CA THR A 67 25.23 2.22 -1.77
C THR A 67 25.46 3.48 -2.61
N LEU A 68 26.62 3.57 -3.28
CA LEU A 68 26.91 4.67 -4.22
C LEU A 68 25.84 4.81 -5.30
N GLU A 69 25.36 3.69 -5.86
CA GLU A 69 24.26 3.66 -6.84
C GLU A 69 22.96 4.29 -6.29
N MET A 70 22.65 4.07 -5.01
CA MET A 70 21.49 4.70 -4.37
C MET A 70 21.69 6.20 -4.18
N ARG A 71 22.90 6.64 -3.82
CA ARG A 71 23.22 8.08 -3.73
C ARG A 71 22.98 8.75 -5.08
N GLU A 72 23.44 8.15 -6.17
CA GLU A 72 23.23 8.65 -7.53
C GLU A 72 21.74 8.70 -7.89
N LEU A 73 20.98 7.61 -7.63
CA LEU A 73 19.54 7.53 -7.86
C LEU A 73 18.75 8.61 -7.08
N ILE A 74 19.16 8.88 -5.84
CA ILE A 74 18.60 9.93 -4.99
C ILE A 74 18.95 11.30 -5.56
N GLN A 75 20.23 11.57 -5.84
CA GLN A 75 20.71 12.87 -6.34
C GLN A 75 20.16 13.22 -7.73
N ALA A 76 19.86 12.22 -8.57
CA ALA A 76 19.21 12.39 -9.87
C ALA A 76 17.79 12.99 -9.79
N LYS A 77 17.16 13.02 -8.61
CA LYS A 77 15.86 13.69 -8.43
C LYS A 77 16.04 15.20 -8.35
N VAL A 78 15.17 15.94 -9.04
CA VAL A 78 15.18 17.41 -9.05
C VAL A 78 14.59 17.95 -7.75
N GLY A 79 15.40 18.70 -7.00
CA GLY A 79 15.02 19.41 -5.78
C GLY A 79 15.08 18.56 -4.50
N SER A 80 15.53 19.17 -3.40
CA SER A 80 15.79 18.50 -2.12
C SER A 80 14.60 17.69 -1.60
N PHE A 81 13.37 18.21 -1.68
CA PHE A 81 12.16 17.48 -1.27
C PHE A 81 12.00 16.14 -2.02
N SER A 82 12.23 16.13 -3.34
CA SER A 82 12.14 14.93 -4.18
C SER A 82 13.23 13.91 -3.82
N GLN A 83 14.45 14.40 -3.55
CA GLN A 83 15.58 13.58 -3.10
C GLN A 83 15.28 12.95 -1.73
N ASN A 84 14.75 13.74 -0.79
CA ASN A 84 14.34 13.29 0.55
C ASN A 84 13.24 12.21 0.48
N VAL A 85 12.23 12.39 -0.39
CA VAL A 85 11.16 11.40 -0.62
C VAL A 85 11.72 10.09 -1.17
N GLU A 86 12.66 10.14 -2.12
CA GLU A 86 13.31 8.95 -2.68
C GLU A 86 14.16 8.23 -1.63
N PHE A 87 14.97 8.95 -0.86
CA PHE A 87 15.70 8.37 0.26
C PHE A 87 14.77 7.67 1.26
N LEU A 88 13.67 8.31 1.65
CA LEU A 88 12.65 7.73 2.54
C LEU A 88 11.83 6.59 1.91
N ASN A 89 11.92 6.33 0.59
CA ASN A 89 11.39 5.11 -0.04
C ASN A 89 12.38 3.95 0.05
N LEU A 90 13.68 4.25 0.06
CA LEU A 90 14.76 3.28 0.01
C LEU A 90 15.21 2.81 1.39
N LEU A 91 15.19 3.70 2.40
CA LEU A 91 15.65 3.42 3.76
C LEU A 91 14.96 2.22 4.44
N PRO A 92 13.62 2.04 4.40
CA PRO A 92 12.96 0.88 5.02
C PRO A 92 13.41 -0.50 4.49
N LYS A 93 14.02 -0.53 3.30
CA LYS A 93 14.46 -1.74 2.61
C LYS A 93 15.89 -2.19 2.96
N ARG A 94 16.58 -1.46 3.85
CA ARG A 94 18.02 -1.66 4.14
C ARG A 94 18.32 -2.54 5.35
N GLY A 95 17.34 -3.33 5.79
CA GLY A 95 17.48 -4.25 6.92
C GLY A 95 17.22 -3.60 8.28
N PRO A 96 17.35 -4.38 9.38
CA PRO A 96 16.92 -3.97 10.71
C PRO A 96 17.69 -2.74 11.25
N HIS A 97 19.02 -2.72 11.07
CA HIS A 97 19.91 -1.67 11.58
C HIS A 97 19.78 -0.32 10.85
N ALA A 98 19.06 -0.28 9.72
CA ALA A 98 18.93 0.94 8.93
C ALA A 98 18.22 2.09 9.68
N PHE A 99 17.38 1.77 10.67
CA PHE A 99 16.71 2.80 11.47
C PHE A 99 17.65 3.41 12.51
N GLU A 100 18.38 2.58 13.25
CA GLU A 100 19.35 3.00 14.26
C GLU A 100 20.45 3.85 13.61
N ALA A 101 21.04 3.37 12.52
CA ALA A 101 22.04 4.11 11.76
C ALA A 101 21.51 5.42 11.16
N PHE A 102 20.21 5.51 10.85
CA PHE A 102 19.57 6.76 10.44
C PHE A 102 19.37 7.75 11.59
N CYS A 103 18.97 7.28 12.77
CA CYS A 103 18.92 8.10 13.99
C CYS A 103 20.32 8.64 14.36
N ASP A 104 21.34 7.78 14.33
CA ASP A 104 22.73 8.21 14.51
C ASP A 104 23.13 9.28 13.49
N ALA A 105 22.86 9.07 12.20
CA ALA A 105 23.22 10.02 11.14
C ALA A 105 22.47 11.36 11.30
N LEU A 106 21.22 11.35 11.79
CA LEU A 106 20.50 12.57 12.18
C LEU A 106 21.20 13.28 13.34
N ARG A 107 21.69 12.54 14.34
CA ARG A 107 22.40 13.09 15.51
C ARG A 107 23.75 13.68 15.11
N GLU A 108 24.54 12.95 14.34
CA GLU A 108 25.86 13.33 13.81
C GLU A 108 25.75 14.58 12.92
N THR A 109 24.73 14.66 12.04
CA THR A 109 24.43 15.86 11.22
C THR A 109 23.66 16.97 11.95
N LYS A 110 23.52 16.91 13.27
CA LYS A 110 22.85 17.93 14.12
C LYS A 110 21.35 18.14 13.81
N GLN A 111 20.72 17.15 13.18
CA GLN A 111 19.28 17.09 12.87
C GLN A 111 18.46 16.37 13.96
N GLY A 112 18.95 16.36 15.22
CA GLY A 112 18.35 15.62 16.35
C GLY A 112 16.85 15.90 16.60
N HIS A 113 16.33 17.05 16.21
CA HIS A 113 14.88 17.34 16.28
C HIS A 113 14.01 16.38 15.44
N LEU A 114 14.56 15.77 14.38
CA LEU A 114 13.90 14.74 13.57
C LEU A 114 14.02 13.35 14.21
N GLU A 115 15.12 13.09 14.91
CA GLU A 115 15.33 11.90 15.73
C GLU A 115 14.35 11.89 16.93
N ASP A 116 14.24 13.00 17.66
CA ASP A 116 13.26 13.20 18.74
C ASP A 116 11.81 13.03 18.27
N LEU A 117 11.50 13.51 17.05
CA LEU A 117 10.18 13.32 16.43
C LEU A 117 9.86 11.84 16.20
N LEU A 118 10.84 11.08 15.73
CA LEU A 118 10.72 9.63 15.50
C LEU A 118 10.62 8.86 16.82
N HIS A 119 11.49 9.11 17.79
CA HIS A 119 11.41 8.47 19.11
C HIS A 119 10.13 8.81 19.87
N ARG A 120 9.63 10.05 19.79
CA ARG A 120 8.31 10.39 20.37
C ARG A 120 7.17 9.60 19.72
N THR A 121 7.29 9.30 18.42
CA THR A 121 6.32 8.47 17.70
C THR A 121 6.42 7.00 18.12
N LEU A 122 7.63 6.47 18.32
CA LEU A 122 7.87 5.12 18.85
C LEU A 122 7.37 4.98 20.29
N TYR A 123 7.66 5.95 21.16
CA TYR A 123 7.14 5.98 22.53
C TYR A 123 5.61 6.03 22.55
N SER A 124 4.97 6.74 21.61
CA SER A 124 3.51 6.70 21.43
C SER A 124 2.97 5.33 20.98
N PHE A 125 3.79 4.45 20.36
CA PHE A 125 3.40 3.06 20.09
C PHE A 125 3.60 2.17 21.32
N GLN A 126 4.69 2.38 22.08
CA GLN A 126 5.00 1.62 23.28
C GLN A 126 3.96 1.86 24.39
N ASN A 127 3.48 3.10 24.58
CA ASN A 127 2.40 3.42 25.53
C ASN A 127 1.02 2.84 25.16
N LEU A 128 0.88 2.15 24.02
CA LEU A 128 -0.32 1.41 23.62
C LEU A 128 -0.20 -0.11 23.88
N ARG A 129 0.92 -0.59 24.44
CA ARG A 129 1.09 -1.97 24.93
C ARG A 129 1.26 -1.97 26.46
N PRO A 130 0.52 -2.81 27.21
CA PRO A 130 0.78 -2.99 28.64
C PRO A 130 2.05 -3.82 28.85
N PRO A 131 2.91 -3.49 29.83
CA PRO A 131 4.06 -4.31 30.18
C PRO A 131 3.64 -5.55 30.98
N LEU A 132 4.12 -6.71 30.56
CA LEU A 132 4.17 -7.97 31.32
C LEU A 132 5.56 -8.57 31.06
N GLY A 133 6.45 -8.79 32.01
CA GLY A 133 6.44 -8.46 33.45
C GLY A 133 7.41 -9.40 34.19
N CYS A 134 8.02 -8.96 35.29
CA CYS A 134 8.53 -9.85 36.34
C CYS A 134 8.77 -9.08 37.64
N ASP A 135 8.45 -9.71 38.76
CA ASP A 135 8.58 -9.14 40.10
C ASP A 135 10.02 -9.22 40.62
N TYR A 136 10.45 -8.16 41.32
CA TYR A 136 11.12 -8.33 42.62
C TYR A 136 10.78 -7.17 43.56
N ASP A 137 10.73 -7.49 44.85
CA ASP A 137 10.06 -6.74 45.92
C ASP A 137 10.94 -5.66 46.58
N SER A 138 10.38 -4.47 46.87
CA SER A 138 10.48 -3.78 48.19
C SER A 138 9.88 -2.35 48.25
N SER A 139 9.05 -2.12 49.29
CA SER A 139 8.78 -0.85 50.02
C SER A 139 7.99 0.33 49.40
N PHE A 140 6.66 0.36 49.72
CA PHE A 140 5.81 1.44 50.31
C PHE A 140 6.00 2.96 50.01
N PRO A 141 4.97 3.85 50.18
CA PRO A 141 3.50 3.65 50.24
C PRO A 141 2.62 4.62 49.39
N LEU A 142 1.31 4.30 49.36
CA LEU A 142 0.09 5.03 48.91
C LEU A 142 -0.08 6.49 49.47
N PRO A 143 -1.07 7.33 49.06
CA PRO A 143 -2.42 7.07 48.51
C PRO A 143 -2.81 7.95 47.27
N VAL A 144 -4.04 8.07 46.74
CA VAL A 144 -5.44 7.73 47.16
C VAL A 144 -6.25 7.14 45.96
N CYS A 145 -7.52 6.77 46.19
CA CYS A 145 -8.53 6.25 45.24
C CYS A 145 -9.42 7.37 44.65
N ASP A 146 -10.05 7.14 43.48
CA ASP A 146 -11.52 7.07 43.42
C ASP A 146 -12.09 6.38 42.15
N SER A 147 -12.90 5.33 42.38
CA SER A 147 -14.21 4.98 41.76
C SER A 147 -14.54 5.37 40.29
N CYS A 148 -15.11 4.55 39.37
CA CYS A 148 -15.62 3.16 39.36
C CYS A 148 -15.83 2.64 37.88
N PRO A 149 -16.13 1.33 37.64
CA PRO A 149 -16.10 0.64 36.31
C PRO A 149 -17.54 0.23 35.83
N PRO A 150 -17.85 -0.86 35.04
CA PRO A 150 -17.05 -1.83 34.23
C PRO A 150 -17.68 -2.20 32.83
N HIS A 151 -17.26 -3.35 32.23
CA HIS A 151 -17.87 -4.17 31.14
C HIS A 151 -17.42 -3.87 29.68
N LYS A 152 -17.09 -4.84 28.79
CA LYS A 152 -16.95 -6.33 28.79
C LYS A 152 -15.80 -6.66 27.79
N GLN A 153 -14.77 -7.44 28.12
CA GLN A 153 -14.69 -8.91 28.03
C GLN A 153 -14.95 -9.54 26.64
N LEU A 154 -13.90 -10.07 25.99
CA LEU A 154 -13.81 -11.38 25.29
C LEU A 154 -12.33 -11.60 24.89
N ARG A 155 -11.58 -12.50 25.55
CA ARG A 155 -11.47 -13.96 25.34
C ARG A 155 -10.78 -14.34 24.01
N LEU A 156 -9.45 -14.41 24.05
CA LEU A 156 -8.60 -15.04 23.04
C LEU A 156 -8.82 -16.55 22.97
N SER A 157 -8.81 -17.11 21.76
CA SER A 157 -8.35 -18.48 21.51
C SER A 157 -7.99 -18.70 20.02
N VAL A 158 -6.68 -18.68 19.74
CA VAL A 158 -5.93 -19.45 18.72
C VAL A 158 -6.44 -19.47 17.27
N GLU A 159 -5.72 -18.74 16.39
CA GLU A 159 -5.33 -19.17 15.03
C GLU A 159 -3.85 -18.70 14.86
N THR A 160 -2.85 -19.56 14.63
CA THR A 160 -2.49 -20.35 13.44
C THR A 160 -1.69 -19.51 12.41
N MET A 161 -0.61 -20.09 11.87
CA MET A 161 0.31 -19.44 10.92
C MET A 161 -0.39 -19.04 9.61
N GLU A 162 -0.22 -17.80 9.17
CA GLU A 162 -0.46 -17.41 7.77
C GLU A 162 0.86 -17.34 6.99
N HIS A 163 1.18 -18.47 6.36
CA HIS A 163 1.90 -18.45 5.08
C HIS A 163 0.95 -17.86 4.01
N SER A 164 1.46 -17.46 2.83
CA SER A 164 0.60 -16.96 1.74
C SER A 164 -0.49 -17.98 1.36
N LEU A 165 -1.76 -17.60 1.48
CA LEU A 165 -2.92 -18.42 1.14
C LEU A 165 -3.80 -17.78 0.05
N ASP A 166 -3.38 -17.87 -1.21
CA ASP A 166 -4.33 -17.96 -2.33
C ASP A 166 -4.80 -19.43 -2.48
N ASN A 167 -5.31 -19.99 -1.38
CA ASN A 167 -5.76 -21.39 -1.27
C ASN A 167 -6.67 -21.54 -0.03
N GLY A 168 -7.80 -20.83 0.01
CA GLY A 168 -8.81 -21.09 1.06
C GLY A 168 -9.74 -19.93 1.40
N ASP A 169 -9.36 -18.68 1.11
CA ASP A 169 -10.26 -17.55 1.28
C ASP A 169 -11.45 -17.68 0.33
N GLY A 170 -12.60 -18.03 0.91
CA GLY A 170 -13.88 -17.94 0.21
C GLY A 170 -14.10 -16.53 -0.33
N PRO A 171 -14.90 -16.36 -1.41
CA PRO A 171 -15.02 -15.11 -2.13
C PRO A 171 -15.23 -13.93 -1.17
N PRO A 172 -14.43 -12.85 -1.28
CA PRO A 172 -14.29 -11.86 -0.23
C PRO A 172 -15.66 -11.34 0.22
N SER A 173 -16.03 -11.63 1.46
CA SER A 173 -17.35 -11.31 2.02
C SER A 173 -17.44 -9.82 2.36
N LEU A 174 -17.46 -8.99 1.30
CA LEU A 174 -17.41 -7.55 1.41
C LEU A 174 -18.71 -7.04 2.06
N GLN A 175 -18.60 -6.59 3.31
CA GLN A 175 -19.71 -6.01 4.06
C GLN A 175 -19.44 -4.54 4.37
N VAL A 176 -20.21 -3.65 3.75
CA VAL A 176 -20.20 -2.22 4.09
C VAL A 176 -21.11 -2.01 5.31
N LYS A 177 -20.51 -1.59 6.43
CA LYS A 177 -21.27 -1.26 7.64
C LYS A 177 -22.07 0.04 7.43
N PRO A 178 -23.36 0.08 7.81
CA PRO A 178 -24.15 1.30 7.70
C PRO A 178 -23.65 2.38 8.66
N CYS A 179 -23.78 3.63 8.23
CA CYS A 179 -23.57 4.81 9.08
C CYS A 179 -24.66 4.90 10.16
N THR A 180 -24.31 5.27 11.40
CA THR A 180 -25.31 5.46 12.47
C THR A 180 -25.99 6.84 12.35
N PRO A 181 -27.25 6.99 12.79
CA PRO A 181 -27.94 8.28 12.75
C PRO A 181 -27.20 9.39 13.51
N GLU A 182 -26.55 9.06 14.61
CA GLU A 182 -25.82 9.99 15.49
C GLU A 182 -24.56 10.51 14.78
N PHE A 183 -23.82 9.62 14.10
CA PHE A 183 -22.68 10.03 13.27
C PHE A 183 -23.13 10.96 12.15
N TYR A 184 -24.20 10.61 11.43
CA TYR A 184 -24.72 11.46 10.36
C TYR A 184 -25.14 12.85 10.88
N GLN A 185 -25.93 12.90 11.96
CA GLN A 185 -26.41 14.16 12.53
C GLN A 185 -25.28 15.08 12.98
N THR A 186 -24.22 14.53 13.57
CA THR A 186 -23.06 15.30 14.05
C THR A 186 -22.13 15.79 12.95
N HIS A 187 -22.02 15.08 11.82
CA HIS A 187 -21.04 15.39 10.77
C HIS A 187 -21.61 16.07 9.51
N GLN A 188 -22.92 15.96 9.23
CA GLN A 188 -23.53 16.42 7.97
C GLN A 188 -23.29 17.90 7.64
N HIS A 189 -23.09 18.76 8.64
CA HIS A 189 -22.95 20.21 8.47
C HIS A 189 -21.53 20.66 8.05
N LEU A 190 -20.54 19.75 8.15
CA LEU A 190 -19.16 19.98 7.72
C LEU A 190 -18.77 19.15 6.49
N ALA A 191 -19.68 18.30 6.01
CA ALA A 191 -19.46 17.39 4.89
C ALA A 191 -20.12 17.90 3.60
N TYR A 192 -19.66 17.40 2.47
CA TYR A 192 -20.45 17.48 1.24
C TYR A 192 -21.79 16.77 1.44
N ARG A 193 -22.86 17.33 0.87
CA ARG A 193 -24.14 16.64 0.71
C ARG A 193 -23.87 15.29 0.00
N LEU A 194 -24.41 14.20 0.56
CA LEU A 194 -24.20 12.84 0.05
C LEU A 194 -25.39 11.93 0.42
N GLN A 195 -26.60 12.36 0.06
CA GLN A 195 -27.88 11.77 0.50
C GLN A 195 -28.78 11.25 -0.63
N SER A 196 -28.53 11.64 -1.87
CA SER A 196 -29.15 11.11 -3.10
C SER A 196 -29.10 9.59 -3.19
N ARG A 197 -30.04 9.01 -3.95
CA ARG A 197 -30.12 7.58 -4.26
C ARG A 197 -30.30 7.42 -5.79
N PRO A 198 -29.32 6.85 -6.51
CA PRO A 198 -27.99 6.47 -6.02
C PRO A 198 -27.19 7.68 -5.51
N ARG A 199 -26.18 7.44 -4.67
CA ARG A 199 -25.23 8.44 -4.14
C ARG A 199 -24.46 9.17 -5.24
N GLY A 200 -24.25 8.48 -6.35
CA GLY A 200 -23.47 8.89 -7.49
C GLY A 200 -23.52 7.85 -8.59
N LEU A 201 -23.02 8.22 -9.76
CA LEU A 201 -22.59 7.23 -10.75
C LEU A 201 -21.14 6.85 -10.45
N ALA A 202 -20.80 5.59 -10.66
CA ALA A 202 -19.45 5.08 -10.57
C ALA A 202 -19.04 4.44 -11.91
N MET A 203 -17.81 4.67 -12.37
CA MET A 203 -17.21 3.94 -13.48
C MET A 203 -16.10 3.03 -12.97
N VAL A 204 -16.08 1.76 -13.37
CA VAL A 204 -14.96 0.83 -13.19
C VAL A 204 -14.46 0.40 -14.56
N LEU A 205 -13.27 0.89 -14.94
CA LEU A 205 -12.59 0.55 -16.19
C LEU A 205 -11.37 -0.31 -15.86
N SER A 206 -11.40 -1.60 -16.23
CA SER A 206 -10.26 -2.52 -16.04
C SER A 206 -9.73 -3.04 -17.36
N ASN A 207 -8.46 -2.75 -17.65
CA ASN A 207 -7.70 -3.36 -18.74
C ASN A 207 -6.80 -4.44 -18.15
N VAL A 208 -6.95 -5.66 -18.65
CA VAL A 208 -6.29 -6.87 -18.15
C VAL A 208 -5.55 -7.59 -19.28
N HIS A 209 -6.14 -7.63 -20.48
CA HIS A 209 -5.56 -8.23 -21.67
C HIS A 209 -5.03 -7.14 -22.61
N PHE A 210 -3.72 -7.14 -22.87
CA PHE A 210 -3.07 -6.19 -23.77
C PHE A 210 -2.66 -6.89 -25.07
N ASN A 211 -2.83 -6.20 -26.20
CA ASN A 211 -2.60 -6.74 -27.54
C ASN A 211 -1.94 -5.72 -28.49
N GLY A 212 -1.39 -4.63 -27.95
CA GLY A 212 -0.63 -3.63 -28.71
C GLY A 212 0.82 -4.06 -29.01
N GLU A 213 1.52 -3.23 -29.77
CA GLU A 213 2.93 -3.45 -30.16
C GLU A 213 3.93 -3.33 -29.00
N LYS A 214 3.50 -2.79 -27.85
CA LYS A 214 4.28 -2.79 -26.61
C LYS A 214 4.02 -4.09 -25.84
N ASP A 215 5.11 -4.71 -25.41
CA ASP A 215 5.11 -5.91 -24.57
C ASP A 215 4.61 -5.59 -23.15
N LEU A 216 3.28 -5.50 -23.02
CA LEU A 216 2.56 -5.27 -21.77
C LEU A 216 1.97 -6.59 -21.28
N GLU A 217 2.50 -7.10 -20.17
CA GLU A 217 2.09 -8.39 -19.61
C GLU A 217 0.60 -8.44 -19.24
N PHE A 218 0.01 -9.64 -19.27
CA PHE A 218 -1.34 -9.88 -18.76
C PHE A 218 -1.41 -9.57 -17.25
N ARG A 219 -2.44 -8.82 -16.82
CA ARG A 219 -2.61 -8.42 -15.41
C ARG A 219 -3.38 -9.46 -14.59
N SER A 220 -2.72 -10.56 -14.22
CA SER A 220 -3.24 -11.56 -13.27
C SER A 220 -3.81 -10.90 -12.01
N GLY A 221 -5.02 -11.30 -11.60
CA GLY A 221 -5.75 -10.73 -10.46
C GLY A 221 -6.51 -9.42 -10.76
N GLY A 222 -6.36 -8.83 -11.95
CA GLY A 222 -7.10 -7.62 -12.35
C GLY A 222 -8.61 -7.82 -12.51
N ASP A 223 -9.07 -9.07 -12.57
CA ASP A 223 -10.45 -9.51 -12.52
C ASP A 223 -11.01 -9.56 -11.08
N VAL A 224 -10.16 -9.92 -10.10
CA VAL A 224 -10.47 -9.85 -8.66
C VAL A 224 -10.61 -8.38 -8.24
N ASP A 225 -9.62 -7.54 -8.56
CA ASP A 225 -9.68 -6.07 -8.35
C ASP A 225 -11.00 -5.48 -8.90
N HIS A 226 -11.31 -5.82 -10.15
CA HIS A 226 -12.50 -5.35 -10.85
C HIS A 226 -13.80 -5.78 -10.17
N SER A 227 -13.90 -7.05 -9.79
CA SER A 227 -15.11 -7.60 -9.14
C SER A 227 -15.30 -7.03 -7.73
N SER A 228 -14.21 -6.83 -6.99
CA SER A 228 -14.24 -6.21 -5.66
C SER A 228 -14.70 -4.75 -5.71
N LEU A 229 -14.19 -3.93 -6.65
CA LEU A 229 -14.65 -2.54 -6.78
C LEU A 229 -16.10 -2.41 -7.26
N VAL A 230 -16.53 -3.24 -8.22
CA VAL A 230 -17.94 -3.26 -8.65
C VAL A 230 -18.87 -3.64 -7.50
N THR A 231 -18.47 -4.59 -6.65
CA THR A 231 -19.22 -4.97 -5.45
C THR A 231 -19.22 -3.84 -4.41
N LEU A 232 -18.06 -3.23 -4.14
CA LEU A 232 -17.91 -2.13 -3.18
C LEU A 232 -18.80 -0.94 -3.53
N PHE A 233 -18.76 -0.47 -4.78
CA PHE A 233 -19.51 0.70 -5.21
C PHE A 233 -21.02 0.45 -5.18
N LYS A 234 -21.48 -0.76 -5.52
CA LYS A 234 -22.90 -1.16 -5.35
C LYS A 234 -23.33 -1.17 -3.88
N LEU A 235 -22.49 -1.70 -2.98
CA LEU A 235 -22.76 -1.69 -1.53
C LEU A 235 -22.73 -0.28 -0.92
N LEU A 236 -22.05 0.67 -1.57
CA LEU A 236 -22.06 2.10 -1.25
C LEU A 236 -23.21 2.89 -1.92
N ASP A 237 -24.18 2.20 -2.54
CA ASP A 237 -25.36 2.79 -3.21
C ASP A 237 -25.00 3.69 -4.42
N TYR A 238 -23.98 3.30 -5.21
CA TYR A 238 -23.67 3.90 -6.52
C TYR A 238 -24.24 3.06 -7.67
N ASP A 239 -24.63 3.73 -8.76
CA ASP A 239 -24.93 3.06 -10.02
C ASP A 239 -23.64 2.83 -10.81
N VAL A 240 -23.30 1.58 -11.12
CA VAL A 240 -21.94 1.18 -11.52
C VAL A 240 -21.87 0.81 -13.00
N HIS A 241 -21.26 1.69 -13.78
CA HIS A 241 -20.89 1.46 -15.17
C HIS A 241 -19.56 0.69 -15.26
N VAL A 242 -19.55 -0.40 -16.02
CA VAL A 242 -18.39 -1.28 -16.20
C VAL A 242 -17.85 -1.19 -17.61
N LEU A 243 -16.53 -1.05 -17.72
CA LEU A 243 -15.77 -1.15 -18.96
C LEU A 243 -14.61 -2.13 -18.77
N ARG A 244 -14.34 -2.96 -19.79
CA ARG A 244 -13.23 -3.91 -19.79
C ARG A 244 -12.45 -3.82 -21.08
N ASP A 245 -11.13 -3.98 -21.00
CA ASP A 245 -10.21 -4.14 -22.13
C ASP A 245 -10.44 -3.11 -23.27
N GLN A 246 -10.30 -1.83 -22.92
CA GLN A 246 -10.52 -0.69 -23.81
C GLN A 246 -9.21 -0.12 -24.37
N THR A 247 -9.23 0.26 -25.66
CA THR A 247 -8.12 1.01 -26.29
C THR A 247 -8.08 2.46 -25.78
N ALA A 248 -6.93 3.15 -25.89
CA ALA A 248 -6.78 4.51 -25.36
C ALA A 248 -7.86 5.48 -25.87
N GLN A 249 -8.18 5.43 -27.17
CA GLN A 249 -9.27 6.20 -27.76
C GLN A 249 -10.63 5.83 -27.16
N LYS A 250 -10.96 4.54 -27.04
CA LYS A 250 -12.24 4.09 -26.45
C LYS A 250 -12.36 4.47 -24.98
N MET A 251 -11.26 4.44 -24.21
CA MET A 251 -11.23 4.94 -22.84
C MET A 251 -11.63 6.43 -22.80
N GLN A 252 -10.97 7.27 -23.61
CA GLN A 252 -11.25 8.70 -23.70
C GLN A 252 -12.71 8.99 -24.08
N GLU A 253 -13.21 8.36 -25.15
CA GLU A 253 -14.59 8.56 -25.60
C GLU A 253 -15.62 8.12 -24.55
N ASN A 254 -15.40 6.97 -23.89
CA ASN A 254 -16.36 6.46 -22.90
C ASN A 254 -16.30 7.23 -21.58
N LEU A 255 -15.13 7.71 -21.15
CA LEU A 255 -15.00 8.64 -20.03
C LEU A 255 -15.71 9.96 -20.32
N GLN A 256 -15.60 10.49 -21.55
CA GLN A 256 -16.30 11.70 -21.97
C GLN A 256 -17.83 11.49 -21.98
N ARG A 257 -18.32 10.40 -22.59
CA ARG A 257 -19.75 10.04 -22.58
C ARG A 257 -20.28 9.92 -21.15
N PHE A 258 -19.53 9.29 -20.26
CA PHE A 258 -19.90 9.12 -18.85
C PHE A 258 -19.92 10.45 -18.09
N ALA A 259 -18.92 11.32 -18.27
CA ALA A 259 -18.90 12.67 -17.69
C ALA A 259 -20.09 13.54 -18.15
N GLN A 260 -20.59 13.30 -19.36
CA GLN A 260 -21.71 14.04 -19.95
C GLN A 260 -23.11 13.50 -19.61
N LEU A 261 -23.23 12.42 -18.82
CA LEU A 261 -24.52 11.88 -18.42
C LEU A 261 -25.34 12.89 -17.61
N SER A 262 -26.60 13.10 -18.01
CA SER A 262 -27.53 14.00 -17.31
C SER A 262 -27.88 13.51 -15.89
N ALA A 263 -27.80 12.20 -15.63
CA ALA A 263 -28.03 11.62 -14.31
C ALA A 263 -27.07 12.14 -13.22
N HIS A 264 -25.89 12.67 -13.58
CA HIS A 264 -25.01 13.40 -12.64
C HIS A 264 -25.69 14.63 -12.02
N GLN A 265 -26.73 15.19 -12.64
CA GLN A 265 -27.46 16.35 -12.10
C GLN A 265 -28.20 15.98 -10.82
N SER A 266 -28.84 14.81 -10.79
CA SER A 266 -29.69 14.32 -9.69
C SER A 266 -28.96 13.58 -8.57
N THR A 267 -27.70 13.20 -8.78
CA THR A 267 -26.83 12.58 -7.77
C THR A 267 -25.96 13.61 -7.06
N ASP A 268 -25.40 13.25 -5.91
CA ASP A 268 -24.55 14.17 -5.11
C ASP A 268 -23.04 13.97 -5.34
N SER A 269 -22.60 12.90 -6.04
CA SER A 269 -21.18 12.58 -6.19
C SER A 269 -20.86 11.77 -7.46
N CYS A 270 -19.57 11.56 -7.72
CA CYS A 270 -19.08 10.72 -8.82
C CYS A 270 -17.82 9.93 -8.40
N MET A 271 -17.72 8.67 -8.85
CA MET A 271 -16.54 7.83 -8.69
C MET A 271 -16.01 7.34 -10.05
N VAL A 272 -14.70 7.30 -10.22
CA VAL A 272 -14.04 6.72 -11.41
C VAL A 272 -12.83 5.90 -10.97
N ALA A 273 -12.87 4.59 -11.21
CA ALA A 273 -11.76 3.68 -10.98
C ALA A 273 -11.15 3.23 -12.32
N LEU A 274 -9.84 3.46 -12.50
CA LEU A 274 -9.08 3.12 -13.70
C LEU A 274 -7.99 2.13 -13.32
N LEU A 275 -8.06 0.90 -13.84
CA LEU A 275 -7.16 -0.21 -13.51
C LEU A 275 -6.46 -0.67 -14.79
N SER A 276 -5.16 -0.44 -14.91
CA SER A 276 -4.39 -0.77 -16.12
C SER A 276 -2.89 -0.77 -15.84
N HIS A 277 -2.08 -1.06 -16.85
CA HIS A 277 -0.68 -0.61 -16.87
C HIS A 277 -0.62 0.92 -17.01
N GLY A 278 0.51 1.52 -16.62
CA GLY A 278 0.70 2.96 -16.72
C GLY A 278 2.15 3.41 -16.54
N ILE A 279 2.35 4.71 -16.67
CA ILE A 279 3.56 5.44 -16.33
C ILE A 279 3.19 6.72 -15.56
N GLU A 280 4.17 7.51 -15.12
CA GLU A 280 3.89 8.80 -14.50
C GLU A 280 2.99 9.67 -15.39
N GLY A 281 1.83 10.06 -14.86
CA GLY A 281 0.85 10.90 -15.55
C GLY A 281 -0.10 10.21 -16.53
N GLY A 282 0.04 8.91 -16.84
CA GLY A 282 -0.78 8.26 -17.88
C GLY A 282 -1.03 6.76 -17.70
N ILE A 283 -2.14 6.28 -18.27
CA ILE A 283 -2.56 4.87 -18.25
C ILE A 283 -2.65 4.29 -19.66
N TYR A 284 -2.35 3.00 -19.81
CA TYR A 284 -2.37 2.33 -21.11
C TYR A 284 -3.77 1.81 -21.49
N GLY A 285 -4.14 1.99 -22.75
CA GLY A 285 -5.14 1.18 -23.41
C GLY A 285 -4.60 -0.21 -23.74
N VAL A 286 -5.48 -1.15 -24.05
CA VAL A 286 -5.08 -2.51 -24.47
C VAL A 286 -4.22 -2.52 -25.75
N ASP A 287 -4.36 -1.47 -26.57
CA ASP A 287 -3.57 -1.19 -27.76
C ASP A 287 -2.16 -0.63 -27.48
N GLY A 288 -1.72 -0.58 -26.22
CA GLY A 288 -0.40 -0.07 -25.82
C GLY A 288 -0.23 1.45 -25.98
N LYS A 289 -1.29 2.17 -26.37
CA LYS A 289 -1.32 3.64 -26.45
C LYS A 289 -1.66 4.22 -25.09
N LEU A 290 -1.13 5.42 -24.81
CA LEU A 290 -1.25 6.09 -23.52
C LEU A 290 -2.40 7.10 -23.54
N LEU A 291 -3.23 7.10 -22.50
CA LEU A 291 -4.19 8.15 -22.17
C LEU A 291 -3.65 8.96 -20.99
N GLN A 292 -3.60 10.28 -21.13
CA GLN A 292 -3.09 11.17 -20.09
C GLN A 292 -4.13 11.37 -18.98
N LEU A 293 -3.75 11.18 -17.72
CA LEU A 293 -4.65 11.35 -16.57
C LEU A 293 -5.13 12.81 -16.43
N GLN A 294 -4.31 13.79 -16.84
CA GLN A 294 -4.72 15.20 -16.87
C GLN A 294 -5.91 15.43 -17.82
N GLU A 295 -5.95 14.75 -18.97
CA GLU A 295 -7.08 14.82 -19.89
C GLU A 295 -8.33 14.19 -19.28
N VAL A 296 -8.17 13.07 -18.56
CA VAL A 296 -9.27 12.43 -17.82
C VAL A 296 -9.83 13.37 -16.76
N PHE A 297 -8.99 13.94 -15.88
CA PHE A 297 -9.46 14.85 -14.83
C PHE A 297 -10.16 16.08 -15.41
N ARG A 298 -9.67 16.62 -16.53
CA ARG A 298 -10.31 17.74 -17.24
C ARG A 298 -11.74 17.42 -17.69
N LEU A 299 -12.06 16.19 -18.07
CA LEU A 299 -13.44 15.80 -18.44
C LEU A 299 -14.45 15.98 -17.31
N PHE A 300 -14.00 15.95 -16.04
CA PHE A 300 -14.83 16.07 -14.84
C PHE A 300 -14.61 17.38 -14.07
N ASP A 301 -13.86 18.33 -14.63
CA ASP A 301 -13.70 19.64 -14.00
C ASP A 301 -14.99 20.48 -14.08
N ASN A 302 -14.99 21.60 -13.36
CA ASN A 302 -16.15 22.48 -13.26
C ASN A 302 -16.55 23.14 -14.61
N ALA A 303 -15.65 23.22 -15.60
CA ALA A 303 -15.95 23.79 -16.91
C ALA A 303 -16.54 22.75 -17.87
N ASN A 304 -16.06 21.50 -17.82
CA ASN A 304 -16.43 20.43 -18.76
C ASN A 304 -17.56 19.53 -18.23
N CYS A 305 -17.75 19.42 -16.91
CA CYS A 305 -18.83 18.67 -16.28
C CYS A 305 -19.66 19.54 -15.32
N PRO A 306 -20.51 20.45 -15.85
CA PRO A 306 -21.32 21.36 -15.02
C PRO A 306 -22.25 20.62 -14.04
N ASN A 307 -22.71 19.42 -14.37
CA ASN A 307 -23.57 18.60 -13.51
C ASN A 307 -22.88 18.11 -12.22
N LEU A 308 -21.53 18.14 -12.16
CA LEU A 308 -20.70 17.78 -11.02
C LEU A 308 -20.00 18.99 -10.35
N GLN A 309 -20.39 20.21 -10.69
CA GLN A 309 -19.91 21.41 -10.00
C GLN A 309 -20.26 21.36 -8.50
N ASN A 310 -19.28 21.67 -7.65
CA ASN A 310 -19.38 21.64 -6.18
C ASN A 310 -19.74 20.27 -5.57
N LYS A 311 -19.71 19.19 -6.37
CA LYS A 311 -19.91 17.81 -5.91
C LYS A 311 -18.57 17.09 -5.74
N PRO A 312 -18.39 16.21 -4.73
CA PRO A 312 -17.18 15.43 -4.56
C PRO A 312 -17.00 14.44 -5.71
N LYS A 313 -15.80 14.48 -6.30
CA LYS A 313 -15.36 13.67 -7.44
C LYS A 313 -14.16 12.84 -6.98
N MET A 314 -14.29 11.51 -7.01
CA MET A 314 -13.30 10.58 -6.48
C MET A 314 -12.69 9.71 -7.58
N PHE A 315 -11.38 9.81 -7.76
CA PHE A 315 -10.64 9.02 -8.76
C PHE A 315 -9.75 7.99 -8.07
N PHE A 316 -9.84 6.73 -8.47
CA PHE A 316 -8.99 5.63 -7.99
C PHE A 316 -8.14 5.11 -9.15
N ILE A 317 -6.85 5.41 -9.14
CA ILE A 317 -5.94 5.02 -10.23
C ILE A 317 -5.08 3.84 -9.79
N GLN A 318 -5.36 2.65 -10.29
CA GLN A 318 -4.58 1.43 -10.08
C GLN A 318 -3.72 1.18 -11.32
N ALA A 319 -2.56 1.85 -11.35
CA ALA A 319 -1.59 1.72 -12.43
C ALA A 319 -0.16 1.97 -11.93
N CYS A 320 0.82 1.49 -12.70
CA CYS A 320 2.21 1.82 -12.48
C CYS A 320 2.48 3.31 -12.77
N ARG A 321 3.46 3.89 -12.07
CA ARG A 321 3.92 5.28 -12.26
C ARG A 321 5.31 5.36 -12.92
N GLY A 322 5.72 4.26 -13.57
CA GLY A 322 7.10 4.05 -14.02
C GLY A 322 8.02 3.59 -12.90
N GLY A 323 9.08 2.90 -13.29
CA GLY A 323 10.12 2.36 -12.41
C GLY A 323 11.25 1.80 -13.26
N ALA A 324 12.49 1.86 -12.75
CA ALA A 324 13.61 1.24 -13.44
C ALA A 324 13.48 -0.30 -13.40
N ILE A 325 13.84 -0.95 -14.50
CA ILE A 325 13.95 -2.41 -14.57
C ILE A 325 15.06 -2.81 -13.60
N GLY A 326 14.70 -3.51 -12.52
CA GLY A 326 15.70 -4.12 -11.63
C GLY A 326 16.48 -5.21 -12.37
N SER A 327 17.71 -5.49 -11.94
CA SER A 327 18.70 -6.35 -12.62
C SER A 327 18.30 -7.82 -12.87
N HIS A 328 17.06 -8.19 -12.55
CA HIS A 328 16.48 -9.52 -12.70
C HIS A 328 15.11 -9.48 -13.39
N GLY A 329 15.01 -8.82 -14.54
CA GLY A 329 14.05 -9.13 -15.62
C GLY A 329 12.54 -9.02 -15.36
N HIS A 330 12.11 -8.72 -14.12
CA HIS A 330 10.70 -8.64 -13.75
C HIS A 330 10.23 -7.19 -13.57
N PRO A 331 9.10 -6.79 -14.17
CA PRO A 331 8.54 -5.46 -13.94
C PRO A 331 8.05 -5.34 -12.49
N LEU A 332 8.69 -4.46 -11.71
CA LEU A 332 8.20 -4.08 -10.40
C LEU A 332 6.91 -3.25 -10.57
N LEU A 333 5.76 -3.92 -10.53
CA LEU A 333 4.44 -3.29 -10.52
C LEU A 333 4.25 -2.46 -9.24
N PHE A 334 4.64 -1.19 -9.29
CA PHE A 334 4.27 -0.19 -8.29
C PHE A 334 2.80 0.21 -8.48
N THR A 335 1.89 -0.60 -7.97
CA THR A 335 0.45 -0.35 -7.90
C THR A 335 0.14 0.79 -6.92
N ALA A 336 0.14 2.02 -7.43
CA ALA A 336 -0.01 3.23 -6.63
C ALA A 336 -1.46 3.74 -6.63
N ALA A 337 -2.35 3.04 -5.92
CA ALA A 337 -3.75 3.43 -5.72
C ALA A 337 -3.87 4.84 -5.12
N THR A 338 -3.94 5.85 -5.98
CA THR A 338 -3.97 7.26 -5.58
C THR A 338 -5.40 7.77 -5.66
N ALA A 339 -5.98 8.11 -4.51
CA ALA A 339 -7.29 8.73 -4.42
C ALA A 339 -7.16 10.26 -4.58
N PHE A 340 -7.68 10.81 -5.68
CA PHE A 340 -7.79 12.26 -5.85
C PHE A 340 -9.22 12.72 -5.56
N LEU A 341 -9.35 13.69 -4.66
CA LEU A 341 -10.55 14.52 -4.53
C LEU A 341 -10.31 15.81 -5.34
N THR A 342 -10.94 15.95 -6.50
CA THR A 342 -10.90 17.21 -7.26
C THR A 342 -12.02 18.13 -6.78
N LEU A 343 -11.65 19.35 -6.38
CA LEU A 343 -12.58 20.40 -5.94
C LEU A 343 -13.39 20.95 -7.12
#